data_AF-M2XVN4-F1
#
_entry.id   AF-M2XVN4-F1
#
_cell.length_a   1.000
_cell.length_b   1.000
_cell.length_c   1.000
_cell.angle_alpha   90.00
_cell.angle_beta   90.00
_cell.angle_gamma   90.00
#
_symmetry.space_group_name_H-M   'P 1'
#
loop_
_entity.id
_entity.type
_entity.pdbx_description
1 polymer ?
#
loop_
_entity_poly.entity_id
_entity_poly.type
_entity_poly.pdbx_seq_one_letter_code
_entity_poly.pdbx_strand_id
1 'polypeptide(L)'
;MVTYDDGYSTFNCLGFFTSSLYYIRYKQPKTEITWRVKSIERKRVCFGSRTLSGNQRVQLGAPRNLATGHRFSLRCCSAPNSENFRVSAQTERSNSFIWSSAVSVKADLTQALADVIARAISKFPNGRTVDLALLFVSSRYTSKRLGILSRGDLEAMIPHLRGIIPSLQVIVGCTSSGMVGHDVRGEPEEVEGAPAVSLLLASLPDVELIPFHIDASQIPDLDSGPDRWLDLVNRGNRSGVAPEDIRAMILLSEPHFCQQGYLHNLLQGLDFVYPQCSKVGTVACSRSLNERVQLIYSTLAFENMPIHEEGVVGIALAGKVRMDVITIPSYRQIGPNMVIRKCDKQCIIELSQDSSPNVFGSVERMLQQYVDRLSPKDKELAGGNVFLGLNQSSDGDIDSWRNYIVRKIEEPFHINGSLKTSEAVYVGQRVGFFIRDYDFAVQQAGHLFESFKRQQLTSNIEGSGPFATAGIAFLSHTKGMEFYRIPNYESTLFHSFMNVPLVGVFGGKEIASNELRDETLVYEYTSVFGILEEMC
;
A
#
# COMPACT_ATOMS: atom_id res chain seq x y z
N MET A 1 1.58 37.68 14.94
CA MET A 1 1.12 37.68 13.53
C MET A 1 2.30 38.03 12.64
N VAL A 2 2.75 37.11 11.80
CA VAL A 2 3.83 37.36 10.84
C VAL A 2 3.19 37.62 9.50
N THR A 3 3.52 38.76 8.90
CA THR A 3 3.01 39.15 7.59
C THR A 3 4.15 39.02 6.58
N TYR A 4 3.97 38.15 5.60
CA TYR A 4 4.81 38.11 4.40
C TYR A 4 4.22 39.11 3.40
N ASP A 5 5.06 40.02 2.92
CA ASP A 5 4.69 41.09 2.00
C ASP A 5 5.76 41.16 0.92
N ASP A 6 5.40 40.80 -0.30
CA ASP A 6 6.31 40.81 -1.44
C ASP A 6 5.97 41.86 -2.49
N GLY A 7 5.18 42.86 -2.10
CA GLY A 7 4.76 43.95 -2.98
C GLY A 7 3.63 43.60 -3.94
N TYR A 8 3.25 42.31 -4.06
CA TYR A 8 2.13 41.85 -4.89
C TYR A 8 1.08 41.04 -4.13
N SER A 9 1.45 40.42 -3.01
CA SER A 9 0.54 39.63 -2.17
C SER A 9 0.84 39.80 -0.68
N THR A 10 -0.22 39.89 0.13
CA THR A 10 -0.11 40.01 1.59
C THR A 10 -0.72 38.77 2.24
N PHE A 11 0.08 37.99 2.97
CA PHE A 11 -0.41 36.84 3.73
C PHE A 11 -0.34 37.14 5.23
N ASN A 12 -1.49 37.04 5.92
CA ASN A 12 -1.57 37.18 7.36
C ASN A 12 -1.64 35.80 8.01
N CYS A 13 -0.61 35.42 8.78
CA CYS A 13 -0.65 34.20 9.58
C CYS A 13 -0.91 34.52 11.07
N LEU A 14 -2.03 34.02 11.59
CA LEU A 14 -2.24 33.82 13.03
C LEU A 14 -1.68 32.44 13.41
N GLY A 15 -0.69 32.40 14.29
CA GLY A 15 -0.14 31.16 14.82
C GLY A 15 -0.49 31.03 16.30
N PHE A 16 -0.99 29.87 16.70
CA PHE A 16 -1.00 29.43 18.10
C PHE A 16 0.36 28.83 18.45
N PHE A 17 0.78 29.01 19.70
CA PHE A 17 2.11 28.73 20.22
C PHE A 17 2.45 27.23 20.23
N THR A 18 3.00 26.69 19.15
CA THR A 18 3.92 25.54 19.14
C THR A 18 4.69 25.53 17.80
N SER A 19 5.92 25.00 17.81
CA SER A 19 6.85 24.97 16.68
C SER A 19 6.17 24.62 15.35
N SER A 20 6.25 25.54 14.38
CA SER A 20 5.63 25.37 13.07
C SER A 20 6.71 25.36 11.99
N LEU A 21 6.74 24.31 11.15
CA LEU A 21 7.55 24.27 9.93
C LEU A 21 6.78 25.00 8.82
N TYR A 22 7.44 25.93 8.11
CA TYR A 22 6.82 26.64 7.00
C TYR A 22 7.56 26.35 5.69
N TYR A 23 6.77 26.10 4.64
CA TYR A 23 7.26 25.88 3.28
C TYR A 23 6.82 27.05 2.41
N ILE A 24 7.76 27.77 1.81
CA ILE A 24 7.45 28.85 0.85
C ILE A 24 8.06 28.50 -0.50
N ARG A 25 7.20 28.38 -1.51
CA ARG A 25 7.59 28.10 -2.89
C ARG A 25 7.54 29.41 -3.68
N TYR A 26 8.66 29.80 -4.28
CA TYR A 26 8.72 30.99 -5.14
C TYR A 26 8.59 30.58 -6.62
N LYS A 27 7.84 31.35 -7.41
CA LYS A 27 7.69 31.15 -8.86
C LYS A 27 8.93 31.58 -9.67
N GLN A 28 9.79 32.42 -9.11
CA GLN A 28 11.05 32.87 -9.72
C GLN A 28 12.16 32.98 -8.65
N PRO A 29 13.45 32.86 -9.02
CA PRO A 29 14.57 33.05 -8.10
C PRO A 29 14.54 34.47 -7.52
N LYS A 30 14.46 34.60 -6.19
CA LYS A 30 14.55 35.90 -5.50
C LYS A 30 15.88 36.01 -4.79
N THR A 31 16.53 37.17 -4.91
CA THR A 31 17.77 37.51 -4.21
C THR A 31 17.53 38.03 -2.80
N GLU A 32 16.30 38.47 -2.48
CA GLU A 32 15.92 38.99 -1.17
C GLU A 32 14.49 38.57 -0.76
N ILE A 33 14.30 38.34 0.55
CA ILE A 33 13.01 38.03 1.17
C ILE A 33 12.82 38.97 2.36
N THR A 34 11.68 39.68 2.41
CA THR A 34 11.37 40.62 3.51
C THR A 34 10.25 40.07 4.38
N TRP A 35 10.41 40.15 5.70
CA TRP A 35 9.40 39.77 6.69
C TRP A 35 8.97 40.98 7.52
N ARG A 36 7.68 41.03 7.93
CA ARG A 36 7.15 42.07 8.83
C ARG A 36 6.41 41.42 9.99
N VAL A 37 6.83 41.69 11.23
CA VAL A 37 6.18 41.16 12.45
C VAL A 37 5.29 42.26 13.04
N LYS A 38 3.96 42.11 12.95
CA LYS A 38 3.02 43.20 13.28
C LYS A 38 2.59 43.31 14.74
N SER A 39 2.72 42.28 15.58
CA SER A 39 2.58 42.43 17.03
C SER A 39 3.30 41.33 17.81
N ILE A 40 3.88 41.73 18.94
CA ILE A 40 4.50 40.86 19.94
C ILE A 40 3.78 41.15 21.26
N GLU A 41 2.89 40.26 21.70
CA GLU A 41 2.50 40.27 23.10
C GLU A 41 3.57 39.51 23.91
N ARG A 42 4.44 40.30 24.56
CA ARG A 42 5.31 39.93 25.68
C ARG A 42 6.42 38.87 25.51
N LYS A 43 6.91 38.48 24.32
CA LYS A 43 8.18 37.70 24.19
C LYS A 43 9.03 38.05 22.95
N ARG A 44 10.35 38.18 23.14
CA ARG A 44 11.34 38.51 22.08
C ARG A 44 11.47 37.37 21.07
N VAL A 45 11.63 37.69 19.78
CA VAL A 45 11.91 36.70 18.72
C VAL A 45 13.36 36.90 18.27
N CYS A 46 14.17 35.83 18.32
CA CYS A 46 15.55 35.85 17.85
C CYS A 46 15.64 35.23 16.45
N PHE A 47 16.33 35.90 15.53
CA PHE A 47 16.64 35.40 14.19
C PHE A 47 18.16 35.35 14.04
N GLY A 48 18.73 34.14 14.03
CA GLY A 48 20.19 33.95 14.10
C GLY A 48 20.77 34.58 15.37
N SER A 49 21.86 35.34 15.25
CA SER A 49 22.52 36.03 16.37
C SER A 49 21.85 37.36 16.78
N ARG A 50 20.73 37.76 16.15
CA ARG A 50 20.06 39.05 16.44
C ARG A 50 18.74 38.84 17.19
N THR A 51 18.55 39.63 18.24
CA THR A 51 17.29 39.74 18.98
C THR A 51 16.46 40.88 18.40
N LEU A 52 15.20 40.63 17.99
CA LEU A 52 14.34 41.67 17.41
C LEU A 52 13.23 42.07 18.40
N SER A 53 13.00 43.39 18.51
CA SER A 53 11.88 43.99 19.22
C SER A 53 11.26 45.12 18.38
N GLY A 54 9.95 45.03 18.11
CA GLY A 54 9.21 46.02 17.32
C GLY A 54 9.25 45.79 15.80
N ASN A 55 8.64 46.71 15.04
CA ASN A 55 8.59 46.68 13.57
C ASN A 55 9.99 46.93 12.98
N GLN A 56 10.74 45.86 12.68
CA GLN A 56 12.04 45.97 11.99
C GLN A 56 12.06 45.14 10.70
N ARG A 57 12.77 45.66 9.68
CA ARG A 57 13.10 44.95 8.43
C ARG A 57 14.39 44.18 8.62
N VAL A 58 14.44 42.92 8.18
CA VAL A 58 15.65 42.08 8.23
C VAL A 58 16.01 41.65 6.81
N GLN A 59 17.27 41.89 6.44
CA GLN A 59 17.88 41.48 5.17
C GLN A 59 18.74 40.25 5.45
N LEU A 60 18.46 39.11 4.80
CA LEU A 60 19.30 37.93 4.88
C LEU A 60 20.19 37.91 3.63
N GLY A 61 21.51 37.96 3.82
CA GLY A 61 22.46 37.75 2.72
C GLY A 61 22.34 36.32 2.21
N ALA A 62 21.75 36.13 1.04
CA ALA A 62 21.68 34.84 0.37
C ALA A 62 23.07 34.44 -0.18
N PRO A 63 23.49 33.17 -0.08
CA PRO A 63 24.56 32.66 -0.95
C PRO A 63 24.09 32.80 -2.41
N ARG A 64 24.99 33.26 -3.29
CA ARG A 64 24.70 33.42 -4.72
C ARG A 64 24.24 32.07 -5.31
N ASN A 65 23.09 32.09 -6.01
CA ASN A 65 22.37 31.00 -6.69
C ASN A 65 21.36 30.22 -5.84
N LEU A 66 20.12 30.73 -5.75
CA LEU A 66 18.97 30.02 -5.19
C LEU A 66 18.08 29.47 -6.32
N ALA A 67 18.12 28.16 -6.55
CA ALA A 67 17.17 27.45 -7.42
C ALA A 67 16.03 26.86 -6.57
N THR A 68 14.83 27.41 -6.76
CA THR A 68 13.50 26.90 -6.36
C THR A 68 13.36 26.17 -5.02
N GLY A 69 12.98 26.93 -3.97
CA GLY A 69 12.29 26.44 -2.77
C GLY A 69 13.19 25.99 -1.62
N HIS A 70 12.95 26.53 -0.41
CA HIS A 70 13.65 26.14 0.82
C HIS A 70 12.66 25.86 1.95
N ARG A 71 12.93 24.84 2.78
CA ARG A 71 12.28 24.64 4.08
C ARG A 71 13.01 25.45 5.14
N PHE A 72 12.27 26.20 5.94
CA PHE A 72 12.80 26.85 7.14
C PHE A 72 12.10 26.29 8.37
N SER A 73 12.86 25.95 9.42
CA SER A 73 12.29 25.65 10.73
C SER A 73 12.54 26.83 11.66
N LEU A 74 11.49 27.29 12.33
CA LEU A 74 11.58 28.27 13.40
C LEU A 74 11.25 27.55 14.71
N ARG A 75 12.27 27.34 15.56
CA ARG A 75 12.05 26.90 16.95
C ARG A 75 11.96 28.12 17.86
N CYS A 76 10.93 28.16 18.71
CA CYS A 76 10.84 29.12 19.80
C CYS A 76 11.14 28.34 21.09
N CYS A 77 12.32 28.54 21.68
CA CYS A 77 12.69 27.91 22.94
C CYS A 77 12.34 28.83 24.10
N SER A 78 11.66 28.28 25.12
CA SER A 78 11.40 28.95 26.39
C SER A 78 12.48 28.61 27.42
N ALA A 79 13.55 29.40 27.51
CA ALA A 79 14.31 29.60 28.76
C ALA A 79 15.31 30.76 28.61
N PRO A 80 15.52 31.55 29.68
CA PRO A 80 16.48 32.65 29.68
C PRO A 80 17.83 32.11 30.15
N ASN A 81 18.80 32.04 29.26
CA ASN A 81 20.16 32.53 29.52
C ASN A 81 21.02 32.33 28.27
N SER A 82 21.84 33.34 28.05
CA SER A 82 22.76 33.52 26.94
C SER A 82 23.60 32.29 26.63
N GLU A 83 23.56 31.83 25.37
CA GLU A 83 24.75 31.51 24.57
C GLU A 83 24.33 31.30 23.11
N ASN A 84 25.23 31.64 22.18
CA ASN A 84 24.96 31.88 20.77
C ASN A 84 24.30 30.69 20.04
N PHE A 85 23.11 30.90 19.48
CA PHE A 85 22.45 29.94 18.59
C PHE A 85 22.96 30.09 17.15
N ARG A 86 23.58 29.03 16.60
CA ARG A 86 23.90 28.91 15.17
C ARG A 86 22.71 28.34 14.42
N VAL A 87 22.27 29.03 13.35
CA VAL A 87 21.44 28.43 12.30
C VAL A 87 22.38 27.76 11.32
N SER A 88 22.49 26.43 11.37
CA SER A 88 23.13 25.67 10.30
C SER A 88 22.10 25.45 9.19
N ALA A 89 22.28 26.12 8.05
CA ALA A 89 21.69 25.63 6.81
C ALA A 89 22.42 24.33 6.45
N GLN A 90 21.89 23.19 6.87
CA GLN A 90 22.40 21.90 6.41
C GLN A 90 22.04 21.75 4.93
N THR A 91 23.07 21.79 4.09
CA THR A 91 23.03 21.37 2.70
C THR A 91 23.00 19.83 2.65
N GLU A 92 21.97 19.20 3.21
CA GLU A 92 21.84 17.72 3.24
C GLU A 92 20.43 17.34 2.79
N ARG A 93 20.17 17.36 1.48
CA ARG A 93 19.02 16.66 0.85
C ARG A 93 19.33 16.17 -0.57
N SER A 94 20.57 15.78 -0.84
CA SER A 94 20.87 15.03 -2.06
C SER A 94 20.62 13.52 -1.91
N ASN A 95 20.12 13.04 -0.76
CA ASN A 95 20.02 11.61 -0.47
C ASN A 95 18.67 11.14 0.10
N SER A 96 17.56 11.85 -0.12
CA SER A 96 16.24 11.39 0.32
C SER A 96 15.53 10.53 -0.74
N PHE A 97 14.51 9.79 -0.33
CA PHE A 97 13.68 9.04 -1.28
C PHE A 97 12.98 9.99 -2.25
N ILE A 98 12.84 9.56 -3.51
CA ILE A 98 12.05 10.25 -4.52
C ILE A 98 11.15 9.23 -5.19
N TRP A 99 9.86 9.52 -5.21
CA TRP A 99 8.83 8.68 -5.82
C TRP A 99 8.06 9.47 -6.86
N SER A 100 7.67 8.80 -7.94
CA SER A 100 6.74 9.37 -8.91
C SER A 100 5.82 8.30 -9.48
N SER A 101 4.53 8.59 -9.47
CA SER A 101 3.48 7.71 -10.02
C SER A 101 2.82 8.34 -11.23
N ALA A 102 2.43 7.52 -12.21
CA ALA A 102 1.63 7.90 -13.35
C ALA A 102 0.78 6.72 -13.84
N VAL A 103 -0.48 6.96 -14.22
CA VAL A 103 -1.34 6.01 -14.94
C VAL A 103 -1.79 6.59 -16.27
N SER A 104 -1.70 5.81 -17.35
CA SER A 104 -2.14 6.22 -18.69
C SER A 104 -3.25 5.31 -19.20
N VAL A 105 -4.32 5.91 -19.72
CA VAL A 105 -5.51 5.24 -20.26
C VAL A 105 -5.50 5.15 -21.79
N LYS A 106 -4.33 5.34 -22.42
CA LYS A 106 -4.21 5.24 -23.89
C LYS A 106 -4.48 3.80 -24.34
N ALA A 107 -5.26 3.66 -25.40
CA ALA A 107 -5.66 2.35 -25.93
C ALA A 107 -4.50 1.55 -26.55
N ASP A 108 -3.45 2.22 -27.03
CA ASP A 108 -2.23 1.57 -27.54
C ASP A 108 -1.19 1.44 -26.42
N LEU A 109 -0.70 0.22 -26.20
CA LEU A 109 0.24 -0.12 -25.13
C LEU A 109 1.55 0.67 -25.23
N THR A 110 2.08 0.85 -26.44
CA THR A 110 3.35 1.57 -26.64
C THR A 110 3.18 3.05 -26.31
N GLN A 111 2.07 3.65 -26.75
CA GLN A 111 1.76 5.04 -26.42
C GLN A 111 1.47 5.25 -24.94
N ALA A 112 0.77 4.31 -24.29
CA ALA A 112 0.50 4.34 -22.86
C ALA A 112 1.80 4.25 -22.04
N LEU A 113 2.71 3.35 -22.45
CA LEU A 113 4.02 3.19 -21.82
C LEU A 113 4.87 4.47 -21.95
N ALA A 114 4.99 5.01 -23.17
CA ALA A 114 5.74 6.25 -23.40
C ALA A 114 5.18 7.42 -22.57
N ASP A 115 3.85 7.47 -22.41
CA ASP A 115 3.16 8.47 -21.59
C ASP A 115 3.51 8.38 -20.10
N VAL A 116 3.37 7.18 -19.51
CA VAL A 116 3.66 7.00 -18.08
C VAL A 116 5.13 7.21 -17.77
N ILE A 117 6.04 6.73 -18.63
CA ILE A 117 7.49 6.91 -18.46
C ILE A 117 7.82 8.41 -18.48
N ALA A 118 7.38 9.12 -19.52
CA ALA A 118 7.67 10.55 -19.67
C ALA A 118 7.15 11.37 -18.48
N ARG A 119 5.93 11.07 -18.00
CA ARG A 119 5.36 11.78 -16.84
C ARG A 119 6.06 11.44 -15.54
N ALA A 120 6.33 10.16 -15.27
CA ALA A 120 6.98 9.74 -14.04
C ALA A 120 8.41 10.26 -13.94
N ILE A 121 9.22 10.11 -15.01
CA ILE A 121 10.62 10.55 -14.98
C ILE A 121 10.78 12.07 -14.91
N SER A 122 9.80 12.84 -15.43
CA SER A 122 9.83 14.32 -15.38
C SER A 122 9.85 14.90 -13.96
N LYS A 123 9.50 14.09 -12.95
CA LYS A 123 9.53 14.48 -11.53
C LYS A 123 10.89 14.26 -10.88
N PHE A 124 11.80 13.55 -11.53
CA PHE A 124 13.15 13.30 -11.02
C PHE A 124 14.09 14.46 -11.37
N PRO A 125 14.90 14.95 -10.42
CA PRO A 125 15.95 15.92 -10.71
C PRO A 125 16.98 15.35 -11.69
N ASN A 126 17.57 16.22 -12.51
CA ASN A 126 18.64 15.83 -13.43
C ASN A 126 19.80 15.14 -12.70
N GLY A 127 20.27 14.01 -13.23
CA GLY A 127 21.37 13.24 -12.65
C GLY A 127 20.98 12.34 -11.47
N ARG A 128 19.72 12.35 -11.02
CA ARG A 128 19.22 11.39 -10.03
C ARG A 128 19.08 10.01 -10.68
N THR A 129 19.55 8.98 -9.99
CA THR A 129 19.33 7.59 -10.40
C THR A 129 17.90 7.16 -10.07
N VAL A 130 17.37 6.22 -10.84
CA VAL A 130 16.12 5.54 -10.54
C VAL A 130 16.49 4.10 -10.28
N ASP A 131 16.05 3.55 -9.15
CA ASP A 131 16.49 2.23 -8.69
C ASP A 131 15.39 1.18 -8.92
N LEU A 132 14.12 1.56 -8.71
CA LEU A 132 12.96 0.67 -8.81
C LEU A 132 11.88 1.22 -9.74
N ALA A 133 11.26 0.33 -10.51
CA ALA A 133 10.00 0.52 -11.20
C ALA A 133 8.99 -0.55 -10.77
N LEU A 134 7.83 -0.12 -10.24
CA LEU A 134 6.65 -0.96 -10.14
C LEU A 134 5.77 -0.70 -11.36
N LEU A 135 5.70 -1.68 -12.26
CA LEU A 135 5.01 -1.57 -13.55
C LEU A 135 3.80 -2.49 -13.59
N PHE A 136 2.61 -1.92 -13.72
CA PHE A 136 1.38 -2.69 -13.84
C PHE A 136 0.71 -2.43 -15.18
N VAL A 137 0.22 -3.50 -15.81
CA VAL A 137 -0.35 -3.43 -17.16
C VAL A 137 -1.74 -4.07 -17.17
N SER A 138 -2.73 -3.37 -17.68
CA SER A 138 -4.08 -3.93 -17.82
C SER A 138 -4.06 -5.15 -18.72
N SER A 139 -4.72 -6.24 -18.30
CA SER A 139 -4.89 -7.44 -19.12
C SER A 139 -5.73 -7.17 -20.37
N ARG A 140 -6.40 -6.01 -20.44
CA ARG A 140 -7.27 -5.60 -21.56
C ARG A 140 -6.53 -5.12 -22.80
N TYR A 141 -5.21 -4.95 -22.73
CA TYR A 141 -4.44 -4.76 -23.96
C TYR A 141 -4.51 -6.02 -24.82
N THR A 142 -4.50 -5.84 -26.13
CA THR A 142 -4.58 -6.95 -27.08
C THR A 142 -3.44 -6.85 -28.08
N SER A 143 -2.72 -7.94 -28.30
CA SER A 143 -1.77 -8.03 -29.41
C SER A 143 -2.53 -8.04 -30.74
N LYS A 144 -1.95 -7.43 -31.78
CA LYS A 144 -2.52 -7.44 -33.14
C LYS A 144 -2.61 -8.85 -33.73
N ARG A 145 -1.78 -9.78 -33.24
CA ARG A 145 -1.63 -11.14 -33.78
C ARG A 145 -2.51 -12.17 -33.08
N LEU A 146 -2.63 -12.09 -31.75
CA LEU A 146 -3.32 -13.11 -30.94
C LEU A 146 -4.67 -12.62 -30.39
N GLY A 147 -4.98 -11.32 -30.52
CA GLY A 147 -6.21 -10.74 -29.94
C GLY A 147 -6.22 -10.67 -28.41
N ILE A 148 -5.13 -11.09 -27.77
CA ILE A 148 -4.85 -11.00 -26.33
C ILE A 148 -3.45 -10.42 -26.13
N LEU A 149 -3.17 -9.80 -24.99
CA LEU A 149 -1.84 -9.31 -24.64
C LEU A 149 -0.84 -10.47 -24.74
N SER A 150 0.18 -10.32 -25.56
CA SER A 150 1.18 -11.37 -25.73
C SER A 150 2.37 -11.13 -24.79
N ARG A 151 3.00 -12.23 -24.38
CA ARG A 151 4.28 -12.19 -23.65
C ARG A 151 5.32 -11.31 -24.35
N GLY A 152 5.43 -11.43 -25.68
CA GLY A 152 6.39 -10.66 -26.47
C GLY A 152 6.13 -9.15 -26.46
N ASP A 153 4.86 -8.72 -26.33
CA ASP A 153 4.54 -7.30 -26.19
C ASP A 153 5.09 -6.74 -24.88
N LEU A 154 4.93 -7.47 -23.77
CA LEU A 154 5.49 -7.08 -22.47
C LEU A 154 7.01 -7.17 -22.42
N GLU A 155 7.61 -8.22 -23.00
CA GLU A 155 9.06 -8.37 -23.08
C GLU A 155 9.71 -7.18 -23.81
N ALA A 156 9.08 -6.69 -24.88
CA ALA A 156 9.58 -5.53 -25.64
C ALA A 156 9.53 -4.21 -24.85
N MET A 157 8.70 -4.11 -23.80
CA MET A 157 8.61 -2.91 -22.95
C MET A 157 9.86 -2.71 -22.09
N ILE A 158 10.50 -3.81 -21.66
CA ILE A 158 11.61 -3.77 -20.70
C ILE A 158 12.84 -3.04 -21.28
N PRO A 159 13.34 -3.37 -22.48
CA PRO A 159 14.42 -2.61 -23.10
C PRO A 159 14.04 -1.16 -23.41
N HIS A 160 12.77 -0.90 -23.75
CA HIS A 160 12.31 0.47 -24.02
C HIS A 160 12.40 1.34 -22.77
N LEU A 161 11.96 0.80 -21.62
CA LEU A 161 11.97 1.51 -20.34
C LEU A 161 13.42 1.76 -19.87
N ARG A 162 14.32 0.78 -20.00
CA ARG A 162 15.77 0.97 -19.72
C ARG A 162 16.47 1.89 -20.71
N GLY A 163 16.06 1.91 -21.97
CA GLY A 163 16.59 2.84 -22.97
C GLY A 163 16.32 4.30 -22.61
N ILE A 164 15.19 4.58 -21.96
CA ILE A 164 14.83 5.92 -21.47
C ILE A 164 15.43 6.19 -20.08
N ILE A 165 15.52 5.16 -19.22
CA ILE A 165 16.03 5.26 -17.85
C ILE A 165 17.19 4.26 -17.66
N PRO A 166 18.41 4.59 -18.13
CA PRO A 166 19.54 3.64 -18.08
C PRO A 166 20.00 3.26 -16.68
N SER A 167 19.67 4.08 -15.66
CA SER A 167 20.01 3.81 -14.26
C SER A 167 19.08 2.80 -13.59
N LEU A 168 17.96 2.43 -14.23
CA LEU A 168 16.93 1.60 -13.63
C LEU A 168 17.42 0.18 -13.34
N GLN A 169 17.52 -0.14 -12.05
CA GLN A 169 18.07 -1.41 -11.59
C GLN A 169 17.04 -2.53 -11.62
N VAL A 170 15.84 -2.30 -11.11
CA VAL A 170 14.83 -3.35 -10.91
C VAL A 170 13.47 -2.93 -11.47
N ILE A 171 12.83 -3.85 -12.20
CA ILE A 171 11.45 -3.74 -12.65
C ILE A 171 10.68 -4.94 -12.10
N VAL A 172 9.63 -4.66 -11.31
CA VAL A 172 8.71 -5.66 -10.79
C VAL A 172 7.29 -5.25 -11.13
N GLY A 173 6.44 -6.22 -11.45
CA GLY A 173 5.12 -5.90 -11.94
C GLY A 173 4.26 -7.10 -12.25
N CYS A 174 3.03 -6.84 -12.68
CA CYS A 174 2.16 -7.88 -13.21
C CYS A 174 1.12 -7.29 -14.16
N THR A 175 0.49 -8.16 -14.95
CA THR A 175 -0.77 -7.82 -15.58
C THR A 175 -1.91 -8.00 -14.58
N SER A 176 -2.93 -7.13 -14.64
CA SER A 176 -4.13 -7.32 -13.84
C SER A 176 -5.36 -6.65 -14.46
N SER A 177 -6.52 -6.81 -13.85
CA SER A 177 -7.82 -6.39 -14.38
C SER A 177 -8.08 -4.88 -14.38
N GLY A 178 -7.36 -4.13 -13.53
CA GLY A 178 -7.52 -2.69 -13.34
C GLY A 178 -6.29 -2.06 -12.70
N MET A 179 -6.11 -0.77 -12.89
CA MET A 179 -4.88 -0.05 -12.55
C MET A 179 -5.17 1.12 -11.60
N VAL A 180 -4.22 1.44 -10.72
CA VAL A 180 -4.28 2.62 -9.84
C VAL A 180 -3.01 3.44 -10.05
N GLY A 181 -3.14 4.75 -10.21
CA GLY A 181 -1.99 5.66 -10.30
C GLY A 181 -2.42 7.12 -10.28
N HIS A 182 -1.55 8.01 -10.77
CA HIS A 182 -1.88 9.44 -10.91
C HIS A 182 -2.12 9.85 -12.36
N ASP A 183 -3.20 10.60 -12.58
CA ASP A 183 -3.57 11.12 -13.90
C ASP A 183 -2.64 12.26 -14.36
N VAL A 184 -2.99 12.93 -15.45
CA VAL A 184 -2.22 14.07 -15.97
C VAL A 184 -2.28 15.32 -15.08
N ARG A 185 -3.27 15.42 -14.19
CA ARG A 185 -3.44 16.51 -13.22
C ARG A 185 -2.70 16.23 -11.91
N GLY A 186 -2.26 14.99 -11.71
CA GLY A 186 -1.63 14.54 -10.49
C GLY A 186 -2.64 14.08 -9.44
N GLU A 187 -3.89 13.84 -9.82
CA GLU A 187 -4.93 13.27 -8.95
C GLU A 187 -4.93 11.75 -9.06
N PRO A 188 -5.32 11.02 -7.99
CA PRO A 188 -5.44 9.58 -8.04
C PRO A 188 -6.55 9.14 -9.02
N GLU A 189 -6.26 8.12 -9.81
CA GLU A 189 -7.17 7.54 -10.80
C GLU A 189 -7.15 6.01 -10.71
N GLU A 190 -8.34 5.42 -10.55
CA GLU A 190 -8.63 4.00 -10.57
C GLU A 190 -9.26 3.66 -11.94
N VAL A 191 -8.51 2.95 -12.78
CA VAL A 191 -8.95 2.61 -14.13
C VAL A 191 -9.42 1.16 -14.17
N GLU A 192 -10.74 1.01 -14.25
CA GLU A 192 -11.43 -0.28 -14.36
C GLU A 192 -12.04 -0.47 -15.75
N GLY A 193 -12.04 -1.70 -16.26
CA GLY A 193 -12.75 -2.02 -17.51
C GLY A 193 -12.14 -1.43 -18.79
N ALA A 194 -11.02 -0.70 -18.70
CA ALA A 194 -10.31 -0.10 -19.83
C ALA A 194 -8.82 -0.51 -19.89
N PRO A 195 -8.16 -0.42 -21.06
CA PRO A 195 -6.72 -0.54 -21.16
C PRO A 195 -6.03 0.60 -20.39
N ALA A 196 -5.05 0.24 -19.56
CA ALA A 196 -4.24 1.18 -18.81
C ALA A 196 -2.88 0.60 -18.43
N VAL A 197 -1.89 1.48 -18.31
CA VAL A 197 -0.57 1.18 -17.71
C VAL A 197 -0.38 2.07 -16.51
N SER A 198 0.05 1.51 -15.38
CA SER A 198 0.43 2.26 -14.19
C SER A 198 1.91 2.03 -13.85
N LEU A 199 2.61 3.08 -13.48
CA LEU A 199 4.04 3.07 -13.22
C LEU A 199 4.36 3.88 -11.97
N LEU A 200 5.08 3.28 -11.03
CA LEU A 200 5.78 3.97 -9.96
C LEU A 200 7.29 3.86 -10.18
N LEU A 201 7.97 4.99 -10.19
CA LEU A 201 9.44 5.05 -10.19
C LEU A 201 9.94 5.49 -8.81
N ALA A 202 11.07 4.94 -8.40
CA ALA A 202 11.70 5.26 -7.12
C ALA A 202 13.20 5.51 -7.25
N SER A 203 13.71 6.48 -6.49
CA SER A 203 15.12 6.59 -6.11
C SER A 203 15.22 6.34 -4.62
N LEU A 204 15.94 5.29 -4.24
CA LEU A 204 15.99 4.71 -2.91
C LEU A 204 17.46 4.57 -2.46
N PRO A 205 18.14 5.69 -2.16
CA PRO A 205 19.47 5.63 -1.58
C PRO A 205 19.46 4.86 -0.27
N ASP A 206 20.54 4.13 0.01
CA ASP A 206 20.72 3.35 1.23
C ASP A 206 19.62 2.28 1.46
N VAL A 207 18.93 1.86 0.38
CA VAL A 207 18.02 0.73 0.35
C VAL A 207 18.53 -0.28 -0.65
N GLU A 208 18.66 -1.51 -0.19
CA GLU A 208 18.96 -2.65 -1.04
C GLU A 208 17.68 -3.26 -1.60
N LEU A 209 17.66 -3.45 -2.93
CA LEU A 209 16.56 -4.05 -3.67
C LEU A 209 16.89 -5.52 -3.94
N ILE A 210 16.08 -6.42 -3.38
CA ILE A 210 16.27 -7.86 -3.49
C ILE A 210 15.05 -8.45 -4.21
N PRO A 211 15.01 -8.37 -5.55
CA PRO A 211 13.91 -8.94 -6.31
C PRO A 211 14.13 -10.46 -6.48
N PHE A 212 13.04 -11.21 -6.50
CA PHE A 212 13.07 -12.66 -6.64
C PHE A 212 11.86 -13.16 -7.43
N HIS A 213 12.01 -14.35 -8.01
CA HIS A 213 10.93 -15.13 -8.61
C HIS A 213 10.99 -16.56 -8.08
N ILE A 214 9.84 -17.08 -7.67
CA ILE A 214 9.71 -18.40 -7.03
C ILE A 214 8.62 -19.19 -7.75
N ASP A 215 9.01 -20.32 -8.31
CA ASP A 215 8.09 -21.32 -8.87
C ASP A 215 7.68 -22.39 -7.85
N ALA A 216 6.61 -23.12 -8.15
CA ALA A 216 6.07 -24.15 -7.26
C ALA A 216 7.10 -25.23 -6.89
N SER A 217 7.99 -25.58 -7.82
CA SER A 217 9.03 -26.58 -7.61
C SER A 217 10.10 -26.17 -6.59
N GLN A 218 10.19 -24.88 -6.27
CA GLN A 218 11.17 -24.35 -5.32
C GLN A 218 10.64 -24.29 -3.90
N ILE A 219 9.32 -24.40 -3.70
CA ILE A 219 8.70 -24.30 -2.36
C ILE A 219 9.18 -25.47 -1.50
N PRO A 220 9.90 -25.20 -0.38
CA PRO A 220 10.30 -26.23 0.56
C PRO A 220 9.10 -26.87 1.25
N ASP A 221 9.31 -28.07 1.78
CA ASP A 221 8.38 -28.67 2.73
C ASP A 221 8.26 -27.79 4.00
N LEU A 222 7.08 -27.74 4.60
CA LEU A 222 6.80 -26.89 5.77
C LEU A 222 7.62 -27.25 7.03
N ASP A 223 8.18 -28.46 7.08
CA ASP A 223 9.10 -28.92 8.12
C ASP A 223 10.58 -28.59 7.82
N SER A 224 10.85 -27.93 6.69
CA SER A 224 12.21 -27.50 6.32
C SER A 224 12.72 -26.42 7.28
N GLY A 225 14.02 -26.50 7.60
CA GLY A 225 14.71 -25.49 8.39
C GLY A 225 14.78 -24.11 7.70
N PRO A 226 15.11 -23.05 8.47
CA PRO A 226 15.04 -21.66 8.01
C PRO A 226 15.91 -21.36 6.79
N ASP A 227 17.08 -22.02 6.66
CA ASP A 227 18.02 -21.79 5.55
C ASP A 227 17.37 -21.98 4.18
N ARG A 228 16.49 -22.97 4.02
CA ARG A 228 15.81 -23.22 2.74
C ARG A 228 14.84 -22.11 2.34
N TRP A 229 14.23 -21.45 3.32
CA TRP A 229 13.31 -20.34 3.10
C TRP A 229 14.07 -19.03 2.83
N LEU A 230 15.14 -18.78 3.59
CA LEU A 230 16.07 -17.66 3.35
C LEU A 230 16.65 -17.72 1.94
N ASP A 231 17.01 -18.92 1.50
CA ASP A 231 17.48 -19.21 0.16
C ASP A 231 16.51 -18.75 -0.93
N LEU A 232 15.19 -18.78 -0.73
CA LEU A 232 14.23 -18.39 -1.78
C LEU A 232 14.36 -16.90 -2.16
N VAL A 233 14.63 -16.04 -1.17
CA VAL A 233 14.80 -14.59 -1.37
C VAL A 233 16.26 -14.27 -1.69
N ASN A 234 17.21 -15.02 -1.13
CA ASN A 234 18.64 -14.76 -1.29
C ASN A 234 19.28 -15.43 -2.51
N ARG A 235 18.61 -16.40 -3.18
CA ARG A 235 19.14 -17.07 -4.38
C ARG A 235 19.32 -16.09 -5.53
N GLY A 236 20.57 -15.67 -5.72
CA GLY A 236 20.97 -14.68 -6.73
C GLY A 236 21.43 -13.35 -6.15
N ASN A 237 21.14 -13.09 -4.87
CA ASN A 237 21.63 -11.93 -4.16
C ASN A 237 23.03 -12.19 -3.57
N ARG A 238 24.02 -11.42 -4.03
CA ARG A 238 25.40 -11.46 -3.49
C ARG A 238 25.60 -10.52 -2.30
N SER A 239 24.58 -9.77 -1.90
CA SER A 239 24.77 -8.63 -1.00
C SER A 239 25.01 -8.99 0.45
N GLY A 240 24.65 -10.21 0.87
CA GLY A 240 24.86 -10.67 2.25
C GLY A 240 24.01 -9.91 3.27
N VAL A 241 22.89 -9.30 2.85
CA VAL A 241 21.92 -8.65 3.74
C VAL A 241 21.42 -9.63 4.79
N ALA A 242 21.43 -9.19 6.04
CA ALA A 242 20.90 -9.95 7.15
C ALA A 242 19.36 -9.96 7.10
N PRO A 243 18.69 -11.08 7.42
CA PRO A 243 17.23 -11.17 7.36
C PRO A 243 16.49 -10.08 8.14
N GLU A 244 17.03 -9.67 9.28
CA GLU A 244 16.50 -8.62 10.15
C GLU A 244 16.47 -7.22 9.50
N ASP A 245 17.34 -6.99 8.52
CA ASP A 245 17.42 -5.73 7.79
C ASP A 245 16.36 -5.63 6.68
N ILE A 246 15.71 -6.75 6.32
CA ILE A 246 14.59 -6.75 5.37
C ILE A 246 13.33 -6.27 6.10
N ARG A 247 12.84 -5.08 5.71
CA ARG A 247 11.75 -4.40 6.41
C ARG A 247 10.43 -4.42 5.66
N ALA A 248 10.46 -4.61 4.34
CA ALA A 248 9.27 -4.59 3.50
C ALA A 248 9.38 -5.57 2.33
N MET A 249 8.28 -6.23 2.00
CA MET A 249 8.15 -7.09 0.82
C MET A 249 6.87 -6.78 0.06
N ILE A 250 7.00 -6.71 -1.27
CA ILE A 250 5.87 -6.63 -2.19
C ILE A 250 5.81 -7.95 -2.96
N LEU A 251 4.65 -8.62 -2.96
CA LEU A 251 4.45 -9.96 -3.53
C LEU A 251 3.37 -9.93 -4.61
N LEU A 252 3.68 -10.43 -5.80
CA LEU A 252 2.77 -10.55 -6.94
C LEU A 252 2.69 -12.01 -7.35
N SER A 253 1.54 -12.63 -7.07
CA SER A 253 1.29 -14.03 -7.40
C SER A 253 0.41 -14.14 -8.63
N GLU A 254 0.64 -15.16 -9.45
CA GLU A 254 -0.38 -15.61 -10.40
C GLU A 254 -1.44 -16.50 -9.71
N PRO A 255 -2.67 -16.61 -10.26
CA PRO A 255 -3.79 -17.30 -9.60
C PRO A 255 -3.57 -18.78 -9.27
N HIS A 256 -2.96 -19.55 -10.17
CA HIS A 256 -2.81 -20.99 -10.04
C HIS A 256 -1.91 -21.35 -8.85
N PHE A 257 -0.80 -20.62 -8.67
CA PHE A 257 0.09 -20.75 -7.52
C PHE A 257 -0.64 -20.56 -6.18
N CYS A 258 -1.59 -19.62 -6.13
CA CYS A 258 -2.45 -19.44 -4.97
C CYS A 258 -3.47 -20.58 -4.81
N GLN A 259 -4.15 -20.98 -5.89
CA GLN A 259 -5.17 -22.04 -5.88
C GLN A 259 -4.63 -23.40 -5.44
N GLN A 260 -3.38 -23.72 -5.78
CA GLN A 260 -2.71 -24.95 -5.38
C GLN A 260 -2.14 -24.90 -3.94
N GLY A 261 -2.28 -23.78 -3.23
CA GLY A 261 -1.81 -23.62 -1.85
C GLY A 261 -0.33 -23.25 -1.71
N TYR A 262 0.43 -23.17 -2.81
CA TYR A 262 1.86 -22.81 -2.76
C TYR A 262 2.10 -21.41 -2.19
N LEU A 263 1.21 -20.45 -2.50
CA LEU A 263 1.28 -19.11 -1.91
C LEU A 263 1.15 -19.16 -0.39
N HIS A 264 0.25 -19.98 0.15
CA HIS A 264 0.06 -20.10 1.58
C HIS A 264 1.33 -20.64 2.27
N ASN A 265 1.92 -21.70 1.70
CA ASN A 265 3.17 -22.27 2.22
C ASN A 265 4.33 -21.27 2.14
N LEU A 266 4.42 -20.52 1.04
CA LEU A 266 5.42 -19.47 0.88
C LEU A 266 5.28 -18.40 1.97
N LEU A 267 4.07 -17.90 2.22
CA LEU A 267 3.83 -16.88 3.24
C LEU A 267 4.22 -17.37 4.64
N GLN A 268 3.85 -18.61 5.00
CA GLN A 268 4.25 -19.21 6.28
C GLN A 268 5.77 -19.30 6.42
N GLY A 269 6.47 -19.75 5.38
CA GLY A 269 7.93 -19.79 5.37
C GLY A 269 8.57 -18.40 5.48
N LEU A 270 8.03 -17.41 4.77
CA LEU A 270 8.52 -16.02 4.84
C LEU A 270 8.24 -15.38 6.20
N ASP A 271 7.12 -15.65 6.85
CA ASP A 271 6.86 -15.16 8.21
C ASP A 271 7.78 -15.82 9.24
N PHE A 272 8.11 -17.10 9.03
CA PHE A 272 9.06 -17.82 9.87
C PHE A 272 10.48 -17.21 9.84
N VAL A 273 10.98 -16.83 8.65
CA VAL A 273 12.34 -16.28 8.50
C VAL A 273 12.44 -14.76 8.46
N TYR A 274 11.35 -14.06 8.18
CA TYR A 274 11.27 -12.59 8.16
C TYR A 274 10.06 -12.08 8.98
N PRO A 275 10.03 -12.32 10.30
CA PRO A 275 8.87 -11.99 11.14
C PRO A 275 8.64 -10.47 11.28
N GLN A 276 9.69 -9.66 11.18
CA GLN A 276 9.59 -8.20 11.29
C GLN A 276 9.36 -7.49 9.94
N CYS A 277 9.31 -8.25 8.85
CA CYS A 277 9.10 -7.71 7.52
C CYS A 277 7.60 -7.61 7.24
N SER A 278 7.12 -6.38 7.02
CA SER A 278 5.78 -6.14 6.50
C SER A 278 5.68 -6.65 5.07
N LYS A 279 4.61 -7.37 4.74
CA LYS A 279 4.39 -7.97 3.42
C LYS A 279 3.06 -7.50 2.89
N VAL A 280 3.06 -6.97 1.68
CA VAL A 280 1.84 -6.61 0.94
C VAL A 280 1.88 -7.20 -0.45
N GLY A 281 0.74 -7.36 -1.08
CA GLY A 281 0.73 -7.91 -2.41
C GLY A 281 -0.64 -8.20 -2.95
N THR A 282 -0.65 -8.87 -4.09
CA THR A 282 -1.87 -9.34 -4.72
C THR A 282 -1.66 -10.64 -5.46
N VAL A 283 -2.75 -11.41 -5.54
CA VAL A 283 -2.94 -12.41 -6.58
C VAL A 283 -3.51 -11.67 -7.78
N ALA A 284 -2.69 -11.48 -8.79
CA ALA A 284 -3.05 -10.80 -10.02
C ALA A 284 -4.20 -11.53 -10.74
N CYS A 285 -5.05 -10.80 -11.46
CA CYS A 285 -6.25 -11.39 -12.06
C CYS A 285 -6.57 -10.81 -13.45
N SER A 286 -7.26 -11.61 -14.28
CA SER A 286 -7.90 -11.12 -15.50
C SER A 286 -9.41 -11.35 -15.42
N ARG A 287 -10.18 -10.52 -16.13
CA ARG A 287 -11.63 -10.70 -16.31
C ARG A 287 -11.98 -11.80 -17.33
N SER A 288 -11.02 -12.23 -18.16
CA SER A 288 -11.21 -13.27 -19.17
C SER A 288 -10.62 -14.58 -18.68
N LEU A 289 -11.43 -15.64 -18.67
CA LEU A 289 -10.99 -17.00 -18.29
C LEU A 289 -9.88 -17.56 -19.20
N ASN A 290 -9.71 -16.99 -20.40
CA ASN A 290 -8.71 -17.42 -21.39
C ASN A 290 -7.43 -16.57 -21.37
N GLU A 291 -7.37 -15.51 -20.57
CA GLU A 291 -6.17 -14.67 -20.46
C GLU A 291 -5.29 -15.17 -19.32
N ARG A 292 -4.04 -15.49 -19.65
CA ARG A 292 -3.02 -15.75 -18.62
C ARG A 292 -2.54 -14.43 -18.04
N VAL A 293 -2.47 -14.39 -16.72
CA VAL A 293 -1.76 -13.34 -16.01
C VAL A 293 -0.26 -13.49 -16.25
N GLN A 294 0.43 -12.37 -16.36
CA GLN A 294 1.88 -12.33 -16.57
C GLN A 294 2.51 -11.54 -15.44
N LEU A 295 3.53 -12.11 -14.82
CA LEU A 295 4.36 -11.47 -13.82
C LEU A 295 5.60 -10.90 -14.50
N ILE A 296 6.03 -9.72 -14.07
CA ILE A 296 7.17 -8.98 -14.62
C ILE A 296 8.27 -8.97 -13.58
N TYR A 297 9.44 -9.49 -13.94
CA TYR A 297 10.64 -9.49 -13.13
C TYR A 297 11.85 -9.22 -14.02
N SER A 298 12.54 -8.10 -13.82
CA SER A 298 13.77 -7.82 -14.56
C SER A 298 14.76 -7.04 -13.73
N THR A 299 16.02 -7.46 -13.77
CA THR A 299 17.13 -6.74 -13.13
C THR A 299 18.13 -6.30 -14.19
N LEU A 300 18.85 -5.21 -13.93
CA LEU A 300 19.88 -4.71 -14.86
C LEU A 300 21.00 -5.75 -15.07
N ALA A 301 21.27 -6.58 -14.06
CA ALA A 301 22.27 -7.64 -14.12
C ALA A 301 21.78 -8.90 -14.85
N PHE A 302 20.48 -9.09 -15.00
CA PHE A 302 19.88 -10.30 -15.58
C PHE A 302 18.68 -9.92 -16.48
N GLU A 303 18.94 -9.82 -17.79
CA GLU A 303 17.93 -9.40 -18.77
C GLU A 303 17.17 -10.55 -19.43
N ASN A 304 17.47 -11.80 -19.08
CA ASN A 304 16.86 -12.95 -19.74
C ASN A 304 15.50 -13.31 -19.13
N MET A 305 14.47 -13.42 -19.98
CA MET A 305 13.12 -13.90 -19.65
C MET A 305 12.37 -13.05 -18.61
N PRO A 306 12.12 -11.76 -18.86
CA PRO A 306 11.58 -10.87 -17.83
C PRO A 306 10.09 -11.09 -17.51
N ILE A 307 9.43 -11.99 -18.24
CA ILE A 307 8.01 -12.27 -18.13
C ILE A 307 7.81 -13.73 -17.73
N HIS A 308 7.10 -13.93 -16.63
CA HIS A 308 6.81 -15.22 -16.02
C HIS A 308 5.29 -15.46 -16.03
N GLU A 309 4.86 -16.69 -16.30
CA GLU A 309 3.44 -17.07 -16.30
C GLU A 309 3.05 -17.90 -15.07
N GLU A 310 4.03 -18.31 -14.26
CA GLU A 310 3.87 -19.20 -13.12
C GLU A 310 4.60 -18.61 -11.90
N GLY A 311 4.12 -18.95 -10.70
CA GLY A 311 4.81 -18.63 -9.46
C GLY A 311 4.45 -17.29 -8.82
N VAL A 312 5.42 -16.76 -8.08
CA VAL A 312 5.37 -15.46 -7.40
C VAL A 312 6.60 -14.65 -7.80
N VAL A 313 6.38 -13.39 -8.17
CA VAL A 313 7.44 -12.39 -8.23
C VAL A 313 7.34 -11.53 -6.97
N GLY A 314 8.48 -11.28 -6.33
CA GLY A 314 8.54 -10.40 -5.18
C GLY A 314 9.73 -9.45 -5.24
N ILE A 315 9.65 -8.42 -4.40
CA ILE A 315 10.80 -7.57 -4.08
C ILE A 315 10.85 -7.34 -2.58
N ALA A 316 11.98 -7.69 -1.99
CA ALA A 316 12.33 -7.37 -0.63
C ALA A 316 13.17 -6.08 -0.60
N LEU A 317 12.88 -5.22 0.38
CA LEU A 317 13.55 -3.95 0.58
C LEU A 317 14.25 -3.98 1.94
N ALA A 318 15.56 -3.75 1.93
CA ALA A 318 16.38 -3.74 3.14
C ALA A 318 17.07 -2.38 3.32
N GLY A 319 17.23 -1.92 4.57
CA GLY A 319 17.87 -0.65 4.89
C GLY A 319 16.89 0.41 5.42
N LYS A 320 17.04 1.67 5.00
CA LYS A 320 16.31 2.83 5.57
C LYS A 320 14.85 2.96 5.13
N VAL A 321 14.15 1.85 5.04
CA VAL A 321 12.76 1.77 4.58
C VAL A 321 11.90 1.08 5.63
N ARG A 322 10.68 1.59 5.80
CA ARG A 322 9.61 0.91 6.54
C ARG A 322 8.36 0.88 5.68
N MET A 323 7.53 -0.13 5.91
CA MET A 323 6.20 -0.21 5.31
C MET A 323 5.16 -0.52 6.38
N ASP A 324 4.21 0.39 6.55
CA ASP A 324 3.01 0.13 7.35
C ASP A 324 1.90 -0.41 6.43
N VAL A 325 1.00 -1.23 6.97
CA VAL A 325 -0.02 -1.93 6.19
C VAL A 325 -1.41 -1.58 6.70
N ILE A 326 -2.28 -1.11 5.81
CA ILE A 326 -3.70 -0.88 6.12
C ILE A 326 -4.55 -1.85 5.32
N THR A 327 -5.36 -2.66 6.01
CA THR A 327 -6.35 -3.55 5.41
C THR A 327 -7.76 -2.98 5.61
N ILE A 328 -8.51 -2.79 4.51
CA ILE A 328 -9.83 -2.17 4.52
C ILE A 328 -10.87 -3.22 4.09
N PRO A 329 -11.67 -3.75 5.02
CA PRO A 329 -12.66 -4.77 4.72
C PRO A 329 -13.84 -4.15 3.97
N SER A 330 -14.67 -5.00 3.39
CA SER A 330 -15.95 -4.57 2.79
C SER A 330 -17.14 -5.38 3.29
N TYR A 331 -16.94 -6.10 4.39
CA TYR A 331 -17.89 -7.03 4.97
C TYR A 331 -18.17 -6.66 6.43
N ARG A 332 -19.43 -6.82 6.83
CA ARG A 332 -19.89 -6.65 8.21
C ARG A 332 -20.55 -7.93 8.69
N GLN A 333 -20.28 -8.29 9.93
CA GLN A 333 -20.88 -9.47 10.54
C GLN A 333 -22.40 -9.32 10.67
N ILE A 334 -23.10 -10.43 10.47
CA ILE A 334 -24.51 -10.62 10.74
C ILE A 334 -24.71 -11.76 11.73
N GLY A 335 -25.69 -11.61 12.62
CA GLY A 335 -25.95 -12.58 13.67
C GLY A 335 -24.82 -12.69 14.71
N PRO A 336 -24.92 -13.65 15.63
CA PRO A 336 -23.95 -13.86 16.70
C PRO A 336 -22.71 -14.64 16.20
N ASN A 337 -21.65 -14.61 17.01
CA ASN A 337 -20.53 -15.52 16.85
C ASN A 337 -20.99 -16.98 17.04
N MET A 338 -20.42 -17.87 16.26
CA MET A 338 -20.65 -19.31 16.32
C MET A 338 -19.34 -20.05 16.57
N VAL A 339 -19.46 -21.30 16.99
CA VAL A 339 -18.35 -22.20 17.29
C VAL A 339 -18.54 -23.49 16.51
N ILE A 340 -17.47 -23.97 15.87
CA ILE A 340 -17.44 -25.26 15.20
C ILE A 340 -17.54 -26.38 16.24
N ARG A 341 -18.62 -27.16 16.19
CA ARG A 341 -18.85 -28.32 17.08
C ARG A 341 -18.41 -29.62 16.44
N LYS A 342 -18.53 -29.71 15.11
CA LYS A 342 -18.10 -30.87 14.35
C LYS A 342 -17.57 -30.43 12.99
N CYS A 343 -16.40 -30.93 12.63
CA CYS A 343 -15.82 -30.76 11.31
C CYS A 343 -15.06 -32.03 10.90
N ASP A 344 -14.84 -32.16 9.59
CA ASP A 344 -13.94 -33.15 8.99
C ASP A 344 -13.03 -32.44 8.01
N LYS A 345 -11.74 -32.32 8.35
CA LYS A 345 -10.73 -31.59 7.58
C LYS A 345 -11.16 -30.14 7.28
N GLN A 346 -11.57 -29.88 6.04
CA GLN A 346 -12.02 -28.57 5.54
C GLN A 346 -13.55 -28.53 5.38
N CYS A 347 -14.28 -29.37 6.11
CA CYS A 347 -15.74 -29.45 6.04
C CYS A 347 -16.34 -29.17 7.41
N ILE A 348 -17.05 -28.05 7.54
CA ILE A 348 -17.82 -27.69 8.73
C ILE A 348 -19.16 -28.42 8.67
N ILE A 349 -19.41 -29.26 9.68
CA ILE A 349 -20.60 -30.10 9.74
C ILE A 349 -21.64 -29.48 10.67
N GLU A 350 -21.21 -29.03 11.86
CA GLU A 350 -22.11 -28.52 12.89
C GLU A 350 -21.53 -27.26 13.55
N LEU A 351 -22.39 -26.26 13.71
CA LEU A 351 -22.12 -25.01 14.41
C LEU A 351 -23.05 -24.90 15.62
N SER A 352 -22.57 -24.24 16.68
CA SER A 352 -23.42 -23.73 17.76
C SER A 352 -23.21 -22.24 17.96
N GLN A 353 -24.21 -21.52 18.45
CA GLN A 353 -24.02 -20.13 18.89
C GLN A 353 -23.07 -20.07 20.10
N ASP A 354 -22.09 -19.15 20.08
CA ASP A 354 -21.07 -19.01 21.13
C ASP A 354 -21.71 -18.67 22.49
N SER A 355 -22.63 -17.69 22.48
CA SER A 355 -23.37 -17.26 23.68
C SER A 355 -24.52 -18.19 24.09
N SER A 356 -24.86 -19.20 23.29
CA SER A 356 -25.97 -20.12 23.57
C SER A 356 -25.71 -21.49 22.95
N PRO A 357 -24.87 -22.33 23.59
CA PRO A 357 -24.44 -23.62 23.02
C PRO A 357 -25.58 -24.60 22.68
N ASN A 358 -26.76 -24.44 23.29
CA ASN A 358 -27.95 -25.24 23.01
C ASN A 358 -28.58 -24.93 21.65
N VAL A 359 -28.23 -23.80 21.03
CA VAL A 359 -28.62 -23.46 19.66
C VAL A 359 -27.52 -23.96 18.73
N PHE A 360 -27.74 -25.13 18.14
CA PHE A 360 -26.80 -25.76 17.22
C PHE A 360 -27.51 -26.40 16.03
N GLY A 361 -26.76 -26.65 14.96
CA GLY A 361 -27.26 -27.29 13.75
C GLY A 361 -26.23 -27.30 12.64
N SER A 362 -26.63 -27.79 11.47
CA SER A 362 -25.83 -27.69 10.26
C SER A 362 -25.57 -26.24 9.88
N VAL A 363 -24.53 -25.99 9.08
CA VAL A 363 -24.16 -24.63 8.64
C VAL A 363 -25.31 -23.98 7.89
N GLU A 364 -25.94 -24.72 6.98
CA GLU A 364 -27.10 -24.26 6.21
C GLU A 364 -28.26 -23.84 7.13
N ARG A 365 -28.63 -24.68 8.11
CA ARG A 365 -29.74 -24.38 9.03
C ARG A 365 -29.46 -23.14 9.87
N MET A 366 -28.23 -23.04 10.38
CA MET A 366 -27.82 -21.87 11.17
C MET A 366 -27.83 -20.61 10.32
N LEU A 367 -27.34 -20.68 9.07
CA LEU A 367 -27.38 -19.57 8.13
C LEU A 367 -28.81 -19.11 7.83
N GLN A 368 -29.70 -20.03 7.44
CA GLN A 368 -31.10 -19.75 7.12
C GLN A 368 -31.82 -19.05 8.29
N GLN A 369 -31.61 -19.53 9.52
CA GLN A 369 -32.19 -18.94 10.72
C GLN A 369 -31.85 -17.44 10.88
N TYR A 370 -30.64 -17.02 10.51
CA TYR A 370 -30.23 -15.62 10.61
C TYR A 370 -30.60 -14.81 9.37
N VAL A 371 -30.49 -15.38 8.17
CA VAL A 371 -30.89 -14.74 6.92
C VAL A 371 -32.38 -14.37 6.94
N ASP A 372 -33.24 -15.26 7.44
CA ASP A 372 -34.69 -15.02 7.53
C ASP A 372 -35.03 -13.83 8.44
N ARG A 373 -34.19 -13.58 9.46
CA ARG A 373 -34.36 -12.52 10.46
C ARG A 373 -33.66 -11.21 10.09
N LEU A 374 -32.95 -11.17 8.97
CA LEU A 374 -32.31 -9.94 8.50
C LEU A 374 -33.35 -8.82 8.26
N SER A 375 -32.92 -7.59 8.47
CA SER A 375 -33.71 -6.41 8.09
C SER A 375 -33.92 -6.38 6.56
N PRO A 376 -34.95 -5.70 6.04
CA PRO A 376 -35.12 -5.56 4.59
C PRO A 376 -33.88 -5.01 3.87
N LYS A 377 -33.18 -4.05 4.50
CA LYS A 377 -31.92 -3.49 4.02
C LYS A 377 -30.82 -4.55 3.95
N ASP A 378 -30.63 -5.33 5.02
CA ASP A 378 -29.61 -6.37 5.04
C ASP A 378 -29.94 -7.54 4.10
N LYS A 379 -31.23 -7.84 3.86
CA LYS A 379 -31.65 -8.82 2.85
C LYS A 379 -31.29 -8.35 1.43
N GLU A 380 -31.48 -7.07 1.14
CA GLU A 380 -31.06 -6.46 -0.13
C GLU A 380 -29.54 -6.50 -0.29
N LEU A 381 -28.79 -6.13 0.76
CA LEU A 381 -27.32 -6.17 0.76
C LEU A 381 -26.75 -7.58 0.64
N ALA A 382 -27.36 -8.56 1.32
CA ALA A 382 -27.00 -9.95 1.18
C ALA A 382 -27.18 -10.37 -0.29
N GLY A 383 -28.33 -10.08 -0.90
CA GLY A 383 -28.56 -10.33 -2.33
C GLY A 383 -28.27 -11.77 -2.76
N GLY A 384 -28.46 -12.73 -1.84
CA GLY A 384 -28.10 -14.14 -2.03
C GLY A 384 -26.63 -14.51 -1.81
N ASN A 385 -25.78 -13.55 -1.42
CA ASN A 385 -24.36 -13.75 -1.12
C ASN A 385 -24.10 -13.51 0.38
N VAL A 386 -23.87 -14.60 1.11
CA VAL A 386 -23.37 -14.57 2.49
C VAL A 386 -21.97 -15.15 2.53
N PHE A 387 -21.17 -14.65 3.47
CA PHE A 387 -19.77 -14.98 3.62
C PHE A 387 -19.55 -15.64 4.98
N LEU A 388 -18.56 -16.52 5.07
CA LEU A 388 -18.11 -17.11 6.32
C LEU A 388 -16.78 -16.45 6.71
N GLY A 389 -16.75 -15.85 7.88
CA GLY A 389 -15.51 -15.44 8.53
C GLY A 389 -15.00 -16.55 9.43
N LEU A 390 -13.77 -16.99 9.22
CA LEU A 390 -13.04 -17.89 10.11
C LEU A 390 -12.22 -17.03 11.08
N ASN A 391 -12.55 -17.09 12.36
CA ASN A 391 -11.77 -16.39 13.37
C ASN A 391 -10.40 -17.06 13.50
N GLN A 392 -9.37 -16.22 13.50
CA GLN A 392 -7.98 -16.63 13.58
C GLN A 392 -7.41 -16.46 14.99
N SER A 393 -7.99 -15.61 15.84
CA SER A 393 -7.45 -15.30 17.17
C SER A 393 -7.57 -16.47 18.16
N SER A 394 -6.48 -16.77 18.87
CA SER A 394 -6.47 -17.64 20.05
C SER A 394 -6.92 -16.91 21.33
N ASP A 395 -6.79 -15.58 21.35
CA ASP A 395 -6.74 -14.78 22.59
C ASP A 395 -8.09 -14.18 23.01
N GLY A 396 -9.18 -14.67 22.43
CA GLY A 396 -10.53 -14.34 22.90
C GLY A 396 -11.00 -12.91 22.62
N ASP A 397 -10.22 -12.08 21.91
CA ASP A 397 -10.72 -10.82 21.34
C ASP A 397 -11.54 -11.15 20.09
N ILE A 398 -12.86 -11.19 20.26
CA ILE A 398 -13.81 -11.64 19.22
C ILE A 398 -14.46 -10.43 18.51
N ASP A 399 -14.29 -9.21 19.04
CA ASP A 399 -15.06 -8.04 18.61
C ASP A 399 -14.42 -7.29 17.44
N SER A 400 -13.16 -7.61 17.11
CA SER A 400 -12.47 -7.01 15.97
C SER A 400 -12.69 -7.83 14.69
N TRP A 401 -13.31 -7.22 13.67
CA TRP A 401 -13.41 -7.78 12.32
C TRP A 401 -12.04 -8.14 11.73
N ARG A 402 -10.96 -7.55 12.23
CA ARG A 402 -9.57 -7.84 11.83
C ARG A 402 -9.12 -9.27 12.16
N ASN A 403 -9.84 -9.95 13.06
CA ASN A 403 -9.54 -11.31 13.47
C ASN A 403 -10.18 -12.36 12.54
N TYR A 404 -10.96 -11.95 11.56
CA TYR A 404 -11.65 -12.86 10.64
C TYR A 404 -11.00 -12.87 9.26
N ILE A 405 -10.75 -14.07 8.76
CA ILE A 405 -10.54 -14.31 7.33
C ILE A 405 -11.90 -14.62 6.71
N VAL A 406 -12.37 -13.74 5.84
CA VAL A 406 -13.69 -13.87 5.22
C VAL A 406 -13.59 -14.51 3.84
N ARG A 407 -14.44 -15.51 3.60
CA ARG A 407 -14.59 -16.24 2.34
C ARG A 407 -16.03 -16.28 1.90
N LYS A 408 -16.24 -16.32 0.58
CA LYS A 408 -17.59 -16.54 0.04
C LYS A 408 -18.05 -17.95 0.38
N ILE A 409 -19.30 -18.08 0.81
CA ILE A 409 -19.96 -19.39 0.91
C ILE A 409 -20.35 -19.79 -0.51
N GLU A 410 -19.72 -20.84 -1.04
CA GLU A 410 -20.09 -21.41 -2.33
C GLU A 410 -21.23 -22.41 -2.16
N GLU A 411 -22.37 -22.13 -2.79
CA GLU A 411 -23.49 -23.05 -2.89
C GLU A 411 -23.32 -23.98 -4.11
N PRO A 412 -23.83 -25.23 -4.06
CA PRO A 412 -24.72 -25.80 -3.04
C PRO A 412 -23.96 -26.35 -1.81
N PHE A 413 -24.64 -26.36 -0.66
CA PHE A 413 -24.16 -27.06 0.54
C PHE A 413 -23.95 -28.56 0.27
N HIS A 414 -22.99 -29.16 0.98
CA HIS A 414 -22.75 -30.60 0.94
C HIS A 414 -23.83 -31.38 1.69
N ILE A 415 -23.71 -32.71 1.68
CA ILE A 415 -24.62 -33.65 2.34
C ILE A 415 -24.93 -33.17 3.77
N ASN A 416 -26.22 -33.13 4.12
CA ASN A 416 -26.76 -32.69 5.41
C ASN A 416 -26.51 -31.21 5.77
N GLY A 417 -26.28 -30.32 4.80
CA GLY A 417 -26.13 -28.87 5.04
C GLY A 417 -24.75 -28.48 5.58
N SER A 418 -23.74 -29.30 5.31
CA SER A 418 -22.34 -29.04 5.65
C SER A 418 -21.68 -28.10 4.63
N LEU A 419 -20.65 -27.37 5.06
CA LEU A 419 -19.96 -26.37 4.25
C LEU A 419 -18.48 -26.73 4.11
N LYS A 420 -17.99 -26.82 2.88
CA LYS A 420 -16.56 -26.96 2.60
C LYS A 420 -15.90 -25.59 2.57
N THR A 421 -14.73 -25.50 3.20
CA THR A 421 -13.89 -24.30 3.28
C THR A 421 -12.62 -24.50 2.45
N SER A 422 -11.98 -23.39 2.07
CA SER A 422 -10.64 -23.39 1.47
C SER A 422 -9.54 -23.68 2.50
N GLU A 423 -9.73 -23.23 3.74
CA GLU A 423 -8.81 -23.38 4.85
C GLU A 423 -9.16 -24.60 5.70
N ALA A 424 -8.16 -25.14 6.40
CA ALA A 424 -8.39 -26.14 7.44
C ALA A 424 -9.18 -25.53 8.59
N VAL A 425 -10.10 -26.31 9.16
CA VAL A 425 -10.93 -25.91 10.30
C VAL A 425 -10.83 -26.93 11.41
N TYR A 426 -11.04 -26.48 12.65
CA TYR A 426 -10.95 -27.35 13.82
C TYR A 426 -12.11 -27.11 14.79
N VAL A 427 -12.45 -28.15 15.56
CA VAL A 427 -13.49 -28.07 16.61
C VAL A 427 -13.07 -27.05 17.66
N GLY A 428 -14.00 -26.18 18.04
CA GLY A 428 -13.76 -25.06 18.96
C GLY A 428 -13.39 -23.75 18.27
N GLN A 429 -13.05 -23.77 16.98
CA GLN A 429 -12.81 -22.54 16.22
C GLN A 429 -14.08 -21.69 16.13
N ARG A 430 -13.93 -20.37 16.27
CA ARG A 430 -15.03 -19.43 16.13
C ARG A 430 -15.23 -19.02 14.67
N VAL A 431 -16.48 -18.84 14.28
CA VAL A 431 -16.88 -18.38 12.95
C VAL A 431 -18.02 -17.37 13.03
N GLY A 432 -18.14 -16.53 12.01
CA GLY A 432 -19.25 -15.59 11.87
C GLY A 432 -19.79 -15.57 10.44
N PHE A 433 -21.06 -15.19 10.29
CA PHE A 433 -21.62 -14.91 8.97
C PHE A 433 -21.47 -13.42 8.66
N PHE A 434 -21.17 -13.09 7.42
CA PHE A 434 -20.90 -11.73 6.98
C PHE A 434 -21.66 -11.41 5.70
N ILE A 435 -22.01 -10.13 5.52
CA ILE A 435 -22.53 -9.60 4.26
C ILE A 435 -21.63 -8.49 3.76
N ARG A 436 -21.63 -8.24 2.45
CA ARG A 436 -20.97 -7.08 1.87
C ARG A 436 -21.77 -5.83 2.19
N ASP A 437 -21.12 -4.82 2.76
CA ASP A 437 -21.77 -3.60 3.21
C ASP A 437 -20.92 -2.39 2.81
N TYR A 438 -21.47 -1.60 1.88
CA TYR A 438 -20.85 -0.39 1.38
C TYR A 438 -20.70 0.67 2.48
N ASP A 439 -21.74 0.90 3.28
CA ASP A 439 -21.71 1.94 4.33
C ASP A 439 -20.64 1.60 5.38
N PHE A 440 -20.51 0.30 5.69
CA PHE A 440 -19.46 -0.19 6.56
C PHE A 440 -18.06 0.04 5.96
N ALA A 441 -17.85 -0.33 4.69
CA ALA A 441 -16.56 -0.15 4.02
C ALA A 441 -16.09 1.30 4.02
N VAL A 442 -17.00 2.23 3.71
CA VAL A 442 -16.78 3.69 3.75
C VAL A 442 -16.33 4.15 5.14
N GLN A 443 -17.05 3.73 6.19
CA GLN A 443 -16.72 4.10 7.57
C GLN A 443 -15.37 3.54 7.99
N GLN A 444 -15.09 2.27 7.67
CA GLN A 444 -13.82 1.64 8.02
C GLN A 444 -12.65 2.32 7.31
N ALA A 445 -12.75 2.59 6.00
CA ALA A 445 -11.70 3.27 5.26
C ALA A 445 -11.34 4.64 5.87
N GLY A 446 -12.36 5.46 6.17
CA GLY A 446 -12.17 6.75 6.82
C GLY A 446 -11.49 6.64 8.19
N HIS A 447 -11.99 5.76 9.05
CA HIS A 447 -11.43 5.56 10.38
C HIS A 447 -9.99 5.04 10.36
N LEU A 448 -9.67 4.11 9.45
CA LEU A 448 -8.33 3.53 9.36
C LEU A 448 -7.29 4.56 8.90
N PHE A 449 -7.58 5.31 7.83
CA PHE A 449 -6.66 6.34 7.35
C PHE A 449 -6.51 7.50 8.34
N GLU A 450 -7.60 7.91 8.99
CA GLU A 450 -7.55 8.94 10.03
C GLU A 450 -6.71 8.49 11.23
N SER A 451 -6.91 7.26 11.71
CA SER A 451 -6.16 6.70 12.84
C SER A 451 -4.68 6.60 12.52
N PHE A 452 -4.33 6.08 11.33
CA PHE A 452 -2.96 6.03 10.86
C PHE A 452 -2.34 7.44 10.81
N LYS A 453 -3.05 8.41 10.23
CA LYS A 453 -2.54 9.78 10.12
C LYS A 453 -2.29 10.41 11.49
N ARG A 454 -3.18 10.18 12.45
CA ARG A 454 -3.02 10.64 13.85
C ARG A 454 -1.79 10.03 14.51
N GLN A 455 -1.57 8.72 14.34
CA GLN A 455 -0.40 8.04 14.88
C GLN A 455 0.88 8.63 14.28
N GLN A 456 0.95 8.80 12.97
CA GLN A 456 2.09 9.40 12.29
C GLN A 456 2.38 10.83 12.77
N LEU A 457 1.33 11.66 12.93
CA LEU A 457 1.48 13.02 13.46
C LEU A 457 1.99 13.03 14.90
N THR A 458 1.56 12.07 15.72
CA THR A 458 2.00 11.94 17.11
C THR A 458 3.50 11.59 17.17
N SER A 459 3.93 10.57 16.43
CA SER A 459 5.35 10.18 16.35
C SER A 459 6.24 11.31 15.81
N ASN A 460 5.73 12.10 14.87
CA ASN A 460 6.44 13.27 14.34
C ASN A 460 6.64 14.37 15.38
N ILE A 461 5.66 14.61 16.26
CA ILE A 461 5.78 15.58 17.36
C ILE A 461 6.86 15.14 18.36
N GLU A 462 6.97 13.83 18.60
CA GLU A 462 7.99 13.23 19.46
C GLU A 462 9.41 13.24 18.84
N GLY A 463 9.54 13.71 17.59
CA GLY A 463 10.83 13.89 16.91
C GLY A 463 11.42 12.59 16.36
N SER A 464 10.64 11.51 16.33
CA SER A 464 11.06 10.14 15.99
C SER A 464 10.28 9.54 14.81
N GLY A 465 9.22 10.20 14.33
CA GLY A 465 8.36 9.69 13.25
C GLY A 465 8.98 9.83 11.86
N PRO A 466 9.03 8.76 11.06
CA PRO A 466 9.25 8.88 9.62
C PRO A 466 7.99 9.45 8.94
N PHE A 467 8.16 10.01 7.75
CA PHE A 467 7.03 10.50 6.95
C PHE A 467 6.73 9.51 5.83
N ALA A 468 5.44 9.29 5.56
CA ALA A 468 4.99 8.60 4.36
C ALA A 468 5.59 9.29 3.12
N THR A 469 6.16 8.47 2.24
CA THR A 469 6.85 8.91 1.01
C THR A 469 6.17 8.39 -0.25
N ALA A 470 5.53 7.22 -0.19
CA ALA A 470 4.72 6.64 -1.25
C ALA A 470 3.67 5.66 -0.69
N GLY A 471 2.67 5.36 -1.51
CA GLY A 471 1.68 4.32 -1.26
C GLY A 471 1.65 3.29 -2.39
N ILE A 472 1.32 2.05 -2.03
CA ILE A 472 1.02 0.96 -2.96
C ILE A 472 -0.35 0.41 -2.59
N ALA A 473 -1.26 0.33 -3.55
CA ALA A 473 -2.62 -0.15 -3.37
C ALA A 473 -2.86 -1.48 -4.10
N PHE A 474 -3.32 -2.47 -3.37
CA PHE A 474 -3.88 -3.71 -3.91
C PHE A 474 -5.35 -3.72 -3.56
N LEU A 475 -6.18 -3.35 -4.53
CA LEU A 475 -7.62 -3.23 -4.34
C LEU A 475 -8.29 -4.51 -4.82
N SER A 476 -9.30 -5.01 -4.11
CA SER A 476 -10.10 -6.11 -4.67
C SER A 476 -10.80 -5.66 -5.94
N HIS A 477 -10.75 -6.47 -7.00
CA HIS A 477 -11.50 -6.24 -8.26
C HIS A 477 -13.02 -6.10 -8.09
N THR A 478 -13.55 -6.38 -6.89
CA THR A 478 -14.96 -6.22 -6.53
C THR A 478 -15.23 -5.00 -5.64
N LYS A 479 -14.23 -4.15 -5.42
CA LYS A 479 -14.29 -2.96 -4.57
C LYS A 479 -14.06 -1.65 -5.35
N GLY A 480 -14.29 -1.66 -6.66
CA GLY A 480 -14.19 -0.45 -7.48
C GLY A 480 -15.47 0.38 -7.54
N MET A 481 -15.66 1.10 -8.65
CA MET A 481 -16.77 2.01 -8.91
C MET A 481 -18.15 1.33 -8.74
N GLU A 482 -18.30 0.08 -9.14
CA GLU A 482 -19.57 -0.65 -9.00
C GLU A 482 -19.96 -0.84 -7.52
N PHE A 483 -18.98 -1.08 -6.65
CA PHE A 483 -19.20 -1.24 -5.22
C PHE A 483 -19.37 0.11 -4.53
N TYR A 484 -18.48 1.06 -4.79
CA TYR A 484 -18.51 2.36 -4.11
C TYR A 484 -19.52 3.35 -4.71
N ARG A 485 -20.06 3.07 -5.90
CA ARG A 485 -20.93 3.98 -6.68
C ARG A 485 -20.30 5.34 -7.00
N ILE A 486 -19.00 5.48 -6.73
CA ILE A 486 -18.17 6.66 -6.90
C ILE A 486 -16.83 6.16 -7.44
N PRO A 487 -16.32 6.73 -8.55
CA PRO A 487 -15.02 6.35 -9.08
C PRO A 487 -13.88 6.80 -8.15
N ASN A 488 -12.74 6.11 -8.19
CA ASN A 488 -11.51 6.50 -7.50
C ASN A 488 -11.63 6.58 -5.98
N TYR A 489 -12.61 5.89 -5.36
CA TYR A 489 -13.03 6.20 -4.00
C TYR A 489 -11.91 6.01 -2.96
N GLU A 490 -11.34 4.81 -2.88
CA GLU A 490 -10.32 4.50 -1.86
C GLU A 490 -9.01 5.24 -2.15
N SER A 491 -8.63 5.37 -3.42
CA SER A 491 -7.42 6.09 -3.82
C SER A 491 -7.51 7.59 -3.54
N THR A 492 -8.69 8.20 -3.78
CA THR A 492 -8.95 9.61 -3.44
C THR A 492 -8.92 9.82 -1.93
N LEU A 493 -9.54 8.92 -1.18
CA LEU A 493 -9.54 8.98 0.28
C LEU A 493 -8.12 8.86 0.84
N PHE A 494 -7.34 7.86 0.39
CA PHE A 494 -5.92 7.71 0.74
C PHE A 494 -5.13 8.99 0.45
N HIS A 495 -5.28 9.54 -0.75
CA HIS A 495 -4.55 10.74 -1.17
C HIS A 495 -4.88 11.95 -0.29
N SER A 496 -6.13 12.08 0.18
CA SER A 496 -6.54 13.16 1.08
C SER A 496 -5.83 13.14 2.45
N PHE A 497 -5.44 11.96 2.94
CA PHE A 497 -4.75 11.80 4.23
C PHE A 497 -3.21 11.82 4.10
N MET A 498 -2.67 11.14 3.08
CA MET A 498 -1.23 10.95 2.94
C MET A 498 -0.59 11.97 1.99
N ASN A 499 -1.27 12.34 0.91
CA ASN A 499 -0.78 13.22 -0.16
C ASN A 499 0.62 12.80 -0.67
N VAL A 500 0.77 11.51 -0.98
CA VAL A 500 1.97 10.91 -1.55
C VAL A 500 1.63 10.22 -2.88
N PRO A 501 2.62 9.97 -3.77
CA PRO A 501 2.40 9.15 -4.95
C PRO A 501 1.83 7.78 -4.59
N LEU A 502 0.77 7.38 -5.29
CA LEU A 502 0.11 6.09 -5.14
C LEU A 502 0.19 5.30 -6.45
N VAL A 503 0.49 4.01 -6.39
CA VAL A 503 0.39 3.09 -7.53
C VAL A 503 -0.34 1.83 -7.07
N GLY A 504 -0.91 1.07 -7.99
CA GLY A 504 -1.56 -0.16 -7.60
C GLY A 504 -2.30 -0.86 -8.72
N VAL A 505 -3.01 -1.92 -8.32
CA VAL A 505 -3.85 -2.73 -9.21
C VAL A 505 -5.10 -3.22 -8.52
N PHE A 506 -6.09 -3.58 -9.33
CA PHE A 506 -7.22 -4.38 -8.93
C PHE A 506 -6.88 -5.87 -9.05
N GLY A 507 -6.87 -6.57 -7.92
CA GLY A 507 -6.45 -7.95 -7.76
C GLY A 507 -7.58 -8.94 -7.54
N GLY A 508 -7.28 -10.22 -7.69
CA GLY A 508 -8.19 -11.33 -7.39
C GLY A 508 -8.29 -11.60 -5.89
N LYS A 509 -7.14 -11.55 -5.21
CA LYS A 509 -6.98 -11.64 -3.75
C LYS A 509 -5.87 -10.70 -3.32
N GLU A 510 -5.89 -10.27 -2.07
CA GLU A 510 -4.92 -9.32 -1.54
C GLU A 510 -4.04 -10.00 -0.47
N ILE A 511 -2.75 -9.70 -0.47
CA ILE A 511 -1.79 -10.25 0.49
C ILE A 511 -1.45 -9.13 1.47
N ALA A 512 -1.53 -9.39 2.76
CA ALA A 512 -1.14 -8.42 3.78
C ALA A 512 -0.67 -9.09 5.07
N SER A 513 0.37 -8.53 5.68
CA SER A 513 0.71 -8.81 7.07
C SER A 513 -0.43 -8.33 7.98
N ASN A 514 -0.81 -9.18 8.92
CA ASN A 514 -1.80 -8.90 9.94
C ASN A 514 -1.08 -8.36 11.18
N GLU A 515 -1.28 -7.08 11.47
CA GLU A 515 -0.70 -6.38 12.64
C GLU A 515 -0.99 -7.06 13.98
N LEU A 516 -2.01 -7.93 14.05
CA LEU A 516 -2.41 -8.61 15.28
C LEU A 516 -1.77 -9.99 15.47
N ARG A 517 -1.15 -10.58 14.43
CA ARG A 517 -0.78 -12.01 14.46
C ARG A 517 0.62 -12.36 14.00
N ASP A 518 1.49 -11.38 13.69
CA ASP A 518 2.82 -11.63 13.09
C ASP A 518 2.77 -12.63 11.91
N GLU A 519 1.64 -12.67 11.20
CA GLU A 519 1.31 -13.59 10.11
C GLU A 519 0.88 -12.79 8.89
N THR A 520 1.18 -13.31 7.71
CA THR A 520 0.78 -12.75 6.43
C THR A 520 -0.35 -13.59 5.84
N LEU A 521 -1.48 -12.93 5.56
CA LEU A 521 -2.72 -13.57 5.15
C LEU A 521 -3.10 -13.21 3.72
N VAL A 522 -3.88 -14.09 3.10
CA VAL A 522 -4.55 -13.83 1.82
C VAL A 522 -5.99 -13.44 2.09
N TYR A 523 -6.31 -12.19 1.83
CA TYR A 523 -7.63 -11.59 1.97
C TYR A 523 -8.41 -11.68 0.66
N GLU A 524 -9.72 -11.76 0.79
CA GLU A 524 -10.65 -11.56 -0.31
C GLU A 524 -11.57 -10.39 0.05
N TYR A 525 -12.11 -9.71 -0.96
CA TYR A 525 -13.07 -8.62 -0.75
C TYR A 525 -12.52 -7.52 0.17
N THR A 526 -11.22 -7.30 0.14
CA THR A 526 -10.50 -6.38 1.02
C THR A 526 -9.62 -5.49 0.15
N SER A 527 -9.28 -4.31 0.63
CA SER A 527 -8.27 -3.48 -0.03
C SER A 527 -7.07 -3.37 0.89
N VAL A 528 -5.87 -3.48 0.34
CA VAL A 528 -4.61 -3.43 1.09
C VAL A 528 -3.79 -2.27 0.60
N PHE A 529 -3.33 -1.44 1.54
CA PHE A 529 -2.43 -0.34 1.28
C PHE A 529 -1.11 -0.58 2.00
N GLY A 530 0.00 -0.62 1.25
CA GLY A 530 1.34 -0.50 1.80
C GLY A 530 1.79 0.96 1.78
N ILE A 531 2.19 1.51 2.92
CA ILE A 531 2.62 2.89 3.07
C ILE A 531 4.12 2.89 3.34
N LEU A 532 4.89 3.36 2.36
CA LEU A 532 6.35 3.37 2.42
C LEU A 532 6.86 4.64 3.09
N GLU A 533 7.76 4.46 4.04
CA GLU A 533 8.34 5.53 4.84
C GLU A 533 9.87 5.46 4.82
N GLU A 534 10.51 6.62 4.80
CA GLU A 534 11.97 6.76 4.87
C GLU A 534 12.39 6.89 6.35
N MET A 535 13.23 5.97 6.82
CA MET A 535 13.77 5.99 8.17
C MET A 535 14.95 6.97 8.26
N CYS A 536 15.00 7.77 9.33
CA CYS A 536 16.06 8.76 9.53
C CYS A 536 17.40 8.12 9.91
#